data_AF-A0A3N5W5P0-F1
#
_entry.id   AF-A0A3N5W5P0-F1
#
_cell.length_a   1.000
_cell.length_b   1.000
_cell.length_c   1.000
_cell.angle_alpha   90.00
_cell.angle_beta   90.00
_cell.angle_gamma   90.00
#
_symmetry.space_group_name_H-M   'P 1'
#
loop_
_entity.id
_entity.type
_entity.pdbx_description
1 polymer ?
#
loop_
_entity_poly.entity_id
_entity_poly.type
_entity_poly.pdbx_seq_one_letter_code
_entity_poly.pdbx_strand_id
1 'polypeptide(L)'
;MDAALSEDNNSGGVVDSITIARNDRYRDADYTVNASTSGTVVALTSGQVVYIQSAAVLTGGTASGVGYYTYTGSGTLTGVNTALNYSGGITSGFLFQGVAYGSQPAVTFVFYQTRNTTTPIPASGDYRVLFAKTVPANSGLVDCSDVMPQLAVPMPTAGNTSGLGAGAPLRNKGIYLERGDRIYVGVFAEGPNISGYNPGAHIYAQGGFF
;
A
#
# COMPACT_ATOMS: atom_id res chain seq x y z
N MET A 1 -13.36 -17.90 1.36
CA MET A 1 -14.19 -18.96 0.73
C MET A 1 -15.55 -18.33 0.49
N ASP A 2 -15.93 -18.12 -0.76
CA ASP A 2 -17.20 -17.46 -1.07
C ASP A 2 -18.36 -18.37 -0.64
N ALA A 3 -19.29 -17.83 0.15
CA ALA A 3 -20.45 -18.56 0.63
C ALA A 3 -21.52 -18.76 -0.48
N ALA A 4 -21.34 -18.15 -1.66
CA ALA A 4 -22.30 -18.16 -2.74
C ALA A 4 -22.01 -19.14 -3.89
N LEU A 5 -20.86 -19.84 -3.88
CA LEU A 5 -20.56 -20.85 -4.91
C LEU A 5 -21.31 -22.15 -4.62
N SER A 6 -22.17 -22.57 -5.56
CA SER A 6 -23.05 -23.74 -5.47
C SER A 6 -22.37 -25.08 -5.78
N GLU A 7 -21.05 -25.12 -5.96
CA GLU A 7 -20.30 -26.38 -6.09
C GLU A 7 -20.01 -26.93 -4.69
N ASP A 8 -21.01 -27.67 -4.18
CA ASP A 8 -21.20 -28.06 -2.78
C ASP A 8 -20.45 -29.36 -2.40
N ASN A 9 -19.19 -29.51 -2.82
CA ASN A 9 -18.30 -30.60 -2.33
C ASN A 9 -17.05 -30.09 -1.60
N ASN A 10 -16.87 -28.77 -1.51
CA ASN A 10 -15.70 -28.17 -0.89
C ASN A 10 -15.84 -28.12 0.64
N SER A 11 -14.99 -28.87 1.33
CA SER A 11 -15.00 -29.00 2.80
C SER A 11 -14.08 -27.98 3.50
N GLY A 12 -13.24 -27.27 2.74
CA GLY A 12 -12.20 -26.41 3.29
C GLY A 12 -11.12 -26.05 2.29
N GLY A 13 -10.18 -25.21 2.70
CA GLY A 13 -9.03 -24.85 1.86
C GLY A 13 -7.84 -24.38 2.69
N VAL A 14 -6.71 -24.21 2.02
CA VAL A 14 -5.51 -23.59 2.60
C VAL A 14 -5.17 -22.34 1.82
N VAL A 15 -5.01 -21.23 2.54
CA VAL A 15 -4.28 -20.06 2.02
C VAL A 15 -2.81 -20.30 2.26
N ASP A 16 -2.04 -20.53 1.20
CA ASP A 16 -0.62 -20.89 1.26
C ASP A 16 0.30 -19.69 0.99
N SER A 17 -0.26 -18.57 0.56
CA SER A 17 0.47 -17.34 0.34
C SER A 17 -0.41 -16.11 0.50
N ILE A 18 0.16 -15.08 1.12
CA ILE A 18 -0.42 -13.75 1.24
C ILE A 18 0.66 -12.74 0.87
N THR A 19 0.36 -11.87 -0.09
CA THR A 19 1.20 -10.74 -0.48
C THR A 19 0.44 -9.44 -0.28
N ILE A 20 1.13 -8.46 0.29
CA ILE A 20 0.62 -7.10 0.46
C ILE A 20 1.28 -6.22 -0.60
N ALA A 21 0.48 -5.60 -1.46
CA ALA A 21 0.94 -4.53 -2.34
C ALA A 21 0.53 -3.18 -1.77
N ARG A 22 1.47 -2.27 -1.61
CA ARG A 22 1.20 -0.88 -1.25
C ARG A 22 1.17 -0.03 -2.53
N ASN A 23 -0.04 0.36 -2.92
CA ASN A 23 -0.31 1.19 -4.10
C ASN A 23 -0.45 2.68 -3.74
N ASP A 24 -0.33 3.05 -2.46
CA ASP A 24 -0.14 4.43 -2.00
C ASP A 24 1.29 4.94 -2.22
N ARG A 25 2.05 4.34 -3.14
CA ARG A 25 3.33 4.90 -3.57
C ARG A 25 3.06 6.18 -4.32
N TYR A 26 3.40 7.30 -3.70
CA TYR A 26 3.29 8.59 -4.34
C TYR A 26 4.30 8.69 -5.49
N ARG A 27 3.87 9.36 -6.55
CA ARG A 27 4.72 9.71 -7.68
C ARG A 27 5.80 10.70 -7.22
N ASP A 28 7.02 10.52 -7.70
CA ASP A 28 8.10 11.50 -7.53
C ASP A 28 7.69 12.86 -8.12
N ALA A 29 8.35 13.93 -7.68
CA ALA A 29 8.13 15.25 -8.27
C ALA A 29 8.51 15.23 -9.76
N ASP A 30 7.65 15.79 -10.61
CA ASP A 30 7.90 15.95 -12.04
C ASP A 30 9.06 16.91 -12.31
N TYR A 31 9.19 17.94 -11.45
CA TYR A 31 10.26 18.91 -11.52
C TYR A 31 10.81 19.20 -10.13
N THR A 32 12.13 19.42 -10.06
CA THR A 32 12.79 19.93 -8.86
C THR A 32 13.36 21.32 -9.13
N VAL A 33 13.16 22.25 -8.21
CA VAL A 33 13.71 23.62 -8.25
C VAL A 33 14.82 23.75 -7.23
N ASN A 34 16.04 23.91 -7.73
CA ASN A 34 17.25 24.15 -6.94
C ASN A 34 18.29 24.92 -7.78
N ALA A 35 19.51 25.05 -7.26
CA ALA A 35 20.59 25.77 -7.95
C ALA A 35 21.00 25.11 -9.28
N SER A 36 20.97 23.77 -9.39
CA SER A 36 21.39 23.06 -10.60
C SER A 36 20.30 23.03 -11.69
N THR A 37 19.03 23.14 -11.32
CA THR A 37 17.91 23.22 -12.27
C THR A 37 17.46 24.65 -12.56
N SER A 38 18.06 25.65 -11.91
CA SER A 38 17.73 27.06 -12.09
C SER A 38 17.84 27.47 -13.56
N GLY A 39 16.85 28.23 -14.05
CA GLY A 39 16.84 28.70 -15.44
C GLY A 39 16.24 27.70 -16.45
N THR A 40 15.88 26.49 -16.01
CA THR A 40 15.31 25.47 -16.90
C THR A 40 13.86 25.83 -17.27
N VAL A 41 13.53 25.75 -18.55
CA VAL A 41 12.14 25.90 -19.01
C VAL A 41 11.37 24.61 -18.71
N VAL A 42 10.21 24.76 -18.06
CA VAL A 42 9.30 23.67 -17.70
C VAL A 42 7.92 23.93 -18.29
N ALA A 43 7.15 22.87 -18.49
CA ALA A 43 5.75 22.92 -18.91
C ALA A 43 4.92 22.08 -17.95
N LEU A 44 3.97 22.72 -17.26
CA LEU A 44 3.16 22.13 -16.21
C LEU A 44 1.72 21.98 -16.66
N THR A 45 1.16 20.80 -16.45
CA THR A 45 -0.23 20.42 -16.65
C THR A 45 -0.84 20.01 -15.31
N SER A 46 -2.16 20.21 -15.16
CA SER A 46 -2.84 20.01 -13.87
C SER A 46 -2.56 18.63 -13.29
N GLY A 47 -2.21 18.57 -12.00
CA GLY A 47 -1.82 17.36 -11.29
C GLY A 47 -0.32 17.11 -11.21
N GLN A 48 0.50 17.80 -12.03
CA GLN A 48 1.96 17.67 -11.92
C GLN A 48 2.49 18.30 -10.64
N VAL A 49 3.56 17.70 -10.11
CA VAL A 49 4.14 18.04 -8.82
C VAL A 49 5.52 18.67 -9.01
N VAL A 50 5.72 19.83 -8.38
CA VAL A 50 7.02 20.51 -8.34
C VAL A 50 7.54 20.49 -6.91
N TYR A 51 8.79 20.02 -6.75
CA TYR A 51 9.49 20.10 -5.48
C TYR A 51 10.43 21.31 -5.47
N ILE A 52 10.14 22.27 -4.61
CA ILE A 52 11.03 23.40 -4.35
C ILE A 52 12.00 22.98 -3.26
N GLN A 53 13.21 22.62 -3.65
CA GLN A 53 14.27 22.24 -2.72
C GLN A 53 15.04 23.46 -2.19
N SER A 54 15.12 24.53 -2.99
CA SER A 54 15.69 25.81 -2.56
C SER A 54 14.80 26.96 -3.01
N ALA A 55 14.28 27.73 -2.05
CA ALA A 55 13.50 28.93 -2.35
C ALA A 55 14.38 30.12 -2.75
N ALA A 56 15.69 30.09 -2.43
CA ALA A 56 16.61 31.20 -2.70
C ALA A 56 16.88 31.44 -4.20
N VAL A 57 16.62 30.43 -5.04
CA VAL A 57 16.78 30.55 -6.50
C VAL A 57 15.54 31.12 -7.19
N LEU A 58 14.43 31.28 -6.47
CA LEU A 58 13.16 31.76 -7.03
C LEU A 58 13.15 33.28 -7.13
N THR A 59 12.73 33.77 -8.28
CA THR A 59 12.42 35.18 -8.52
C THR A 59 10.91 35.44 -8.54
N GLY A 60 10.11 34.42 -8.91
CA GLY A 60 8.64 34.50 -8.95
C GLY A 60 7.95 34.31 -7.60
N GLY A 61 8.68 33.86 -6.57
CA GLY A 61 8.15 33.63 -5.23
C GLY A 61 7.47 32.27 -5.03
N THR A 62 7.11 32.01 -3.77
CA THR A 62 6.52 30.74 -3.32
C THR A 62 5.62 31.03 -2.11
N ALA A 63 4.50 30.32 -1.98
CA ALA A 63 3.57 30.52 -0.86
C ALA A 63 4.13 30.03 0.49
N SER A 64 4.92 28.96 0.52
CA SER A 64 5.37 28.32 1.77
C SER A 64 6.86 27.95 1.77
N GLY A 65 7.64 28.51 0.84
CA GLY A 65 9.06 28.26 0.72
C GLY A 65 9.37 26.88 0.13
N VAL A 66 10.21 26.13 0.82
CA VAL A 66 10.66 24.78 0.46
C VAL A 66 9.52 23.78 0.67
N GLY A 67 9.33 22.87 -0.28
CA GLY A 67 8.31 21.82 -0.20
C GLY A 67 7.68 21.51 -1.55
N TYR A 68 6.58 20.77 -1.53
CA TYR A 68 5.92 20.25 -2.73
C TYR A 68 4.68 21.05 -3.09
N TYR A 69 4.52 21.29 -4.39
CA TYR A 69 3.45 22.09 -4.96
C TYR A 69 2.82 21.32 -6.11
N THR A 70 1.52 21.07 -6.05
CA THR A 70 0.77 20.50 -7.17
C THR A 70 0.20 21.62 -8.02
N TYR A 71 0.46 21.60 -9.32
CA TYR A 71 -0.19 22.53 -10.24
C TYR A 71 -1.66 22.16 -10.42
N THR A 72 -2.56 23.12 -10.24
CA THR A 72 -4.03 23.00 -10.28
C THR A 72 -4.67 23.91 -11.33
N GLY A 73 -3.86 24.61 -12.12
CA GLY A 73 -4.36 25.48 -13.18
C GLY A 73 -4.99 24.71 -14.35
N SER A 74 -5.99 25.31 -14.99
CA SER A 74 -6.76 24.65 -16.07
C SER A 74 -6.04 24.58 -17.42
N GLY A 75 -5.04 25.44 -17.65
CA GLY A 75 -4.22 25.44 -18.88
C GLY A 75 -2.79 24.99 -18.60
N THR A 76 -2.02 24.70 -19.65
CA THR A 76 -0.59 24.43 -19.51
C THR A 76 0.16 25.70 -19.10
N LEU A 77 0.89 25.64 -17.99
CA LEU A 77 1.77 26.72 -17.55
C LEU A 77 3.20 26.43 -18.03
N THR A 78 3.73 27.27 -18.91
CA THR A 78 5.10 27.16 -19.41
C THR A 78 5.92 28.36 -18.94
N GLY A 79 7.14 28.11 -18.50
CA GLY A 79 8.06 29.18 -18.12
C GLY A 79 9.36 28.66 -17.55
N VAL A 80 10.26 29.58 -17.23
CA VAL A 80 11.49 29.26 -16.51
C VAL A 80 11.13 28.91 -15.07
N ASN A 81 11.55 27.73 -14.61
CA ASN A 81 11.16 27.18 -13.31
C ASN A 81 11.41 28.12 -12.14
N THR A 82 12.44 28.96 -12.18
CA THR A 82 12.74 29.92 -11.11
C THR A 82 11.94 31.21 -11.20
N ALA A 83 11.41 31.54 -12.37
CA ALA A 83 10.57 32.71 -12.61
C ALA A 83 9.07 32.42 -12.40
N LEU A 84 8.68 31.15 -12.32
CA LEU A 84 7.31 30.78 -11.98
C LEU A 84 7.00 31.18 -10.52
N ASN A 85 5.76 31.65 -10.30
CA ASN A 85 5.25 31.95 -8.97
C ASN A 85 4.52 30.71 -8.40
N TYR A 86 5.11 30.04 -7.43
CA TYR A 86 4.54 28.85 -6.81
C TYR A 86 3.63 29.21 -5.62
N SER A 87 2.58 29.99 -5.88
CA SER A 87 1.66 30.47 -4.85
C SER A 87 0.23 29.91 -4.96
N GLY A 88 -0.43 29.84 -3.79
CA GLY A 88 -1.72 29.19 -3.53
C GLY A 88 -2.99 29.84 -4.10
N GLY A 89 -2.91 30.61 -5.18
CA GLY A 89 -4.00 31.42 -5.69
C GLY A 89 -4.37 31.15 -7.15
N ILE A 90 -5.61 31.51 -7.51
CA ILE A 90 -6.20 31.40 -8.86
C ILE A 90 -5.34 31.93 -10.01
N THR A 91 -4.38 32.82 -9.76
CA THR A 91 -3.51 33.41 -10.79
C THR A 91 -2.33 32.51 -11.18
N SER A 92 -1.85 31.66 -10.28
CA SER A 92 -0.66 30.81 -10.52
C SER A 92 -0.97 29.32 -10.46
N GLY A 93 -2.10 28.93 -9.87
CA GLY A 93 -2.63 27.58 -9.91
C GLY A 93 -1.73 26.57 -9.22
N PHE A 94 -1.28 26.82 -7.99
CA PHE A 94 -0.57 25.81 -7.20
C PHE A 94 -1.28 25.52 -5.89
N LEU A 95 -1.20 24.28 -5.43
CA LEU A 95 -1.61 23.83 -4.10
C LEU A 95 -0.37 23.34 -3.34
N PHE A 96 -0.10 23.91 -2.17
CA PHE A 96 0.99 23.44 -1.31
C PHE A 96 0.60 22.13 -0.61
N GLN A 97 1.47 21.12 -0.72
CA GLN A 97 1.25 19.78 -0.17
C GLN A 97 2.10 19.49 1.07
N GLY A 98 2.91 20.45 1.52
CA GLY A 98 3.82 20.28 2.65
C GLY A 98 5.28 20.02 2.24
N VAL A 99 6.14 19.89 3.24
CA VAL A 99 7.58 19.62 3.07
C VAL A 99 7.89 18.14 2.83
N ALA A 100 6.95 17.27 3.21
CA ALA A 100 7.05 15.82 3.07
C ALA A 100 5.86 15.34 2.24
N TYR A 101 5.96 15.46 0.91
CA TYR A 101 5.01 14.85 0.01
C TYR A 101 5.41 13.42 -0.28
N GLY A 102 4.42 12.54 -0.26
CA GLY A 102 4.62 11.18 -0.68
C GLY A 102 5.39 10.27 0.25
N SER A 103 5.49 10.62 1.53
CA SER A 103 5.96 9.67 2.52
C SER A 103 4.99 8.49 2.61
N GLN A 104 5.47 7.30 2.27
CA GLN A 104 4.75 6.05 2.53
C GLN A 104 5.33 5.47 3.82
N PRO A 105 4.73 5.73 5.00
CA PRO A 105 5.26 5.22 6.25
C PRO A 105 5.16 3.70 6.31
N ALA A 106 5.97 3.11 7.20
CA ALA A 106 5.80 1.72 7.56
C ALA A 106 4.40 1.52 8.17
N VAL A 107 3.72 0.45 7.79
CA VAL A 107 2.37 0.14 8.28
C VAL A 107 2.32 -1.31 8.71
N THR A 108 1.77 -1.57 9.89
CA THR A 108 1.55 -2.91 10.40
C THR A 108 0.15 -3.38 10.05
N PHE A 109 0.07 -4.43 9.24
CA PHE A 109 -1.18 -5.11 8.91
C PHE A 109 -1.37 -6.29 9.86
N VAL A 110 -2.58 -6.47 10.35
CA VAL A 110 -2.96 -7.60 11.21
C VAL A 110 -4.03 -8.40 10.52
N PHE A 111 -3.81 -9.72 10.44
CA PHE A 111 -4.73 -10.67 9.84
C PHE A 111 -5.51 -11.39 10.94
N TYR A 112 -6.82 -11.45 10.77
CA TYR A 112 -7.75 -12.07 11.69
C TYR A 112 -8.54 -13.15 10.97
N GLN A 113 -8.79 -14.27 11.62
CA GLN A 113 -9.74 -15.27 11.18
C GLN A 113 -10.97 -15.22 12.06
N THR A 114 -12.14 -15.39 11.45
CA THR A 114 -13.35 -15.75 12.18
C THR A 114 -13.80 -17.12 11.76
N ARG A 115 -14.30 -17.90 12.72
CA ARG A 115 -14.77 -19.26 12.49
C ARG A 115 -16.27 -19.37 12.67
N ASN A 116 -16.93 -20.07 11.75
CA ASN A 116 -18.37 -20.41 11.85
C ASN A 116 -19.30 -19.22 12.11
N THR A 117 -18.97 -18.03 11.58
CA THR A 117 -19.80 -16.84 11.73
C THR A 117 -20.59 -16.54 10.46
N THR A 118 -21.88 -16.34 10.61
CA THR A 118 -22.77 -15.93 9.51
C THR A 118 -22.80 -14.40 9.35
N THR A 119 -22.38 -13.64 10.36
CA THR A 119 -22.37 -12.17 10.32
C THR A 119 -21.23 -11.64 9.44
N PRO A 120 -21.50 -10.80 8.42
CA PRO A 120 -20.46 -10.27 7.52
C PRO A 120 -19.34 -9.50 8.22
N ILE A 121 -19.64 -8.85 9.34
CA ILE A 121 -18.67 -8.18 10.21
C ILE A 121 -18.88 -8.72 11.63
N PRO A 122 -18.04 -9.67 12.07
CA PRO A 122 -18.15 -10.30 13.38
C PRO A 122 -17.95 -9.31 14.55
N ALA A 123 -18.47 -9.66 15.73
CA ALA A 123 -18.38 -8.82 16.91
C ALA A 123 -16.99 -8.89 17.57
N SER A 124 -16.68 -7.95 18.47
CA SER A 124 -15.45 -8.01 19.28
C SER A 124 -15.44 -9.29 20.11
N GLY A 125 -14.48 -10.19 19.84
CA GLY A 125 -14.37 -11.51 20.48
C GLY A 125 -14.41 -12.69 19.49
N ASP A 126 -15.00 -12.49 18.31
CA ASP A 126 -15.10 -13.54 17.27
C ASP A 126 -13.82 -13.68 16.42
N TYR A 127 -12.91 -12.70 16.54
CA TYR A 127 -11.68 -12.62 15.77
C TYR A 127 -10.53 -13.32 16.49
N ARG A 128 -9.88 -14.26 15.81
CA ARG A 128 -8.58 -14.83 16.19
C ARG A 128 -7.49 -14.18 15.35
N VAL A 129 -6.50 -13.57 16.00
CA VAL A 129 -5.31 -13.07 15.29
C VAL A 129 -4.54 -14.26 14.71
N LEU A 130 -4.23 -14.17 13.41
CA LEU A 130 -3.41 -15.14 12.69
C LEU A 130 -1.94 -14.74 12.74
N PHE A 131 -1.63 -13.54 12.25
CA PHE A 131 -0.29 -12.95 12.29
C PHE A 131 -0.40 -11.43 12.06
N ALA A 132 0.71 -10.74 12.30
CA ALA A 132 0.90 -9.36 11.91
C ALA A 132 2.14 -9.23 11.03
N LYS A 133 2.09 -8.32 10.05
CA LYS A 133 3.21 -8.01 9.16
C LYS A 133 3.40 -6.50 9.09
N THR A 134 4.57 -6.03 9.49
CA THR A 134 4.99 -4.66 9.22
C THR A 134 5.52 -4.59 7.78
N VAL A 135 4.82 -3.81 6.97
CA VAL A 135 5.23 -3.45 5.62
C VAL A 135 6.12 -2.22 5.73
N PRO A 136 7.42 -2.30 5.39
CA PRO A 136 8.34 -1.18 5.53
C PRO A 136 7.93 0.04 4.71
N ALA A 137 8.44 1.21 5.11
CA ALA A 137 8.27 2.43 4.35
C ALA A 137 8.81 2.27 2.92
N ASN A 138 8.13 2.88 1.95
CA ASN A 138 8.53 2.90 0.53
C ASN A 138 8.68 1.51 -0.12
N SER A 139 7.99 0.48 0.39
CA SER A 139 8.00 -0.87 -0.17
C SER A 139 6.83 -1.10 -1.13
N GLY A 140 7.06 -1.87 -2.21
CA GLY A 140 6.03 -2.13 -3.22
C GLY A 140 5.21 -3.38 -2.90
N LEU A 141 5.84 -4.54 -2.96
CA LEU A 141 5.25 -5.85 -2.69
C LEU A 141 5.97 -6.50 -1.51
N VAL A 142 5.21 -6.99 -0.54
CA VAL A 142 5.76 -7.67 0.63
C VAL A 142 5.08 -9.02 0.80
N ASP A 143 5.89 -10.09 0.76
CA ASP A 143 5.47 -11.45 1.06
C ASP A 143 5.33 -11.64 2.58
N CYS A 144 4.28 -12.36 2.98
CA CYS A 144 3.98 -12.68 4.37
C CYS A 144 4.38 -14.12 4.75
N SER A 145 4.99 -14.90 3.85
CA SER A 145 5.33 -16.32 4.09
C SER A 145 6.26 -16.55 5.30
N ASP A 146 7.01 -15.53 5.74
CA ASP A 146 7.85 -15.57 6.93
C ASP A 146 7.05 -15.60 8.23
N VAL A 147 5.90 -14.92 8.28
CA VAL A 147 5.05 -14.75 9.47
C VAL A 147 3.79 -15.61 9.45
N MET A 148 3.49 -16.28 8.32
CA MET A 148 2.34 -17.17 8.23
C MET A 148 2.46 -18.37 9.19
N PRO A 149 1.35 -18.82 9.80
CA PRO A 149 1.37 -19.91 10.76
C PRO A 149 1.79 -21.23 10.12
N GLN A 150 2.46 -22.09 10.88
CA GLN A 150 2.84 -23.43 10.43
C GLN A 150 1.62 -24.34 10.34
N LEU A 151 1.53 -25.13 9.27
CA LEU A 151 0.50 -26.17 9.13
C LEU A 151 0.83 -27.32 10.10
N ALA A 152 -0.16 -27.71 10.91
CA ALA A 152 -0.02 -28.68 12.00
C ALA A 152 0.31 -30.11 11.53
N VAL A 153 0.10 -30.39 10.25
CA VAL A 153 0.46 -31.66 9.61
C VAL A 153 1.28 -31.31 8.36
N PRO A 154 2.50 -31.83 8.18
CA PRO A 154 3.17 -31.73 6.90
C PRO A 154 2.24 -32.35 5.87
N MET A 155 1.75 -31.59 4.90
CA MET A 155 1.08 -32.18 3.74
C MET A 155 2.16 -32.95 2.97
N PRO A 156 2.23 -34.30 3.04
CA PRO A 156 3.32 -35.06 2.44
C PRO A 156 3.29 -34.97 0.90
N THR A 157 2.22 -34.39 0.35
CA THR A 157 1.89 -34.37 -1.08
C THR A 157 1.95 -32.98 -1.71
N ALA A 158 2.30 -31.92 -0.96
CA ALA A 158 2.57 -30.59 -1.54
C ALA A 158 4.03 -30.43 -2.01
N GLY A 159 4.74 -31.55 -2.16
CA GLY A 159 6.01 -31.63 -2.85
C GLY A 159 5.77 -32.07 -4.30
N ASN A 160 6.31 -31.30 -5.24
CA ASN A 160 6.62 -31.76 -6.60
C ASN A 160 7.07 -33.25 -6.55
N THR A 161 6.39 -34.14 -7.28
CA THR A 161 6.71 -35.58 -7.40
C THR A 161 8.13 -35.88 -7.92
N SER A 162 8.87 -34.86 -8.35
CA SER A 162 10.27 -34.94 -8.77
C SER A 162 11.30 -34.66 -7.66
N GLY A 163 10.86 -34.57 -6.40
CA GLY A 163 11.75 -34.49 -5.23
C GLY A 163 12.35 -33.10 -5.04
N LEU A 164 12.11 -32.54 -3.86
CA LEU A 164 12.81 -31.35 -3.39
C LEU A 164 14.17 -31.80 -2.85
N GLY A 165 15.27 -31.30 -3.43
CA GLY A 165 16.62 -31.60 -2.97
C GLY A 165 16.82 -31.22 -1.49
N ALA A 166 17.78 -31.86 -0.82
CA ALA A 166 18.10 -31.56 0.58
C ALA A 166 18.37 -30.05 0.75
N GLY A 167 17.50 -29.35 1.48
CA GLY A 167 17.57 -27.89 1.69
C GLY A 167 16.52 -27.06 0.96
N ALA A 168 15.66 -27.66 0.12
CA ALA A 168 14.54 -26.92 -0.47
C ALA A 168 13.46 -26.64 0.61
N PRO A 169 13.07 -25.36 0.81
CA PRO A 169 12.16 -25.00 1.89
C PRO A 169 10.77 -25.60 1.63
N LEU A 170 10.38 -26.57 2.45
CA LEU A 170 8.99 -27.00 2.54
C LEU A 170 8.16 -25.78 2.96
N ARG A 171 7.29 -25.28 2.07
CA ARG A 171 6.27 -24.28 2.40
C ARG A 171 5.20 -24.94 3.29
N ASN A 172 5.58 -25.28 4.52
CA ASN A 172 4.69 -25.84 5.54
C ASN A 172 4.02 -24.72 6.36
N LYS A 173 3.70 -23.59 5.71
CA LYS A 173 3.06 -22.45 6.33
C LYS A 173 1.83 -22.08 5.52
N GLY A 174 0.74 -21.80 6.21
CA GLY A 174 -0.55 -21.57 5.59
C GLY A 174 -1.66 -21.43 6.62
N ILE A 175 -2.82 -20.99 6.18
CA ILE A 175 -4.01 -20.82 7.03
C ILE A 175 -5.08 -21.78 6.53
N TYR A 176 -5.48 -22.70 7.41
CA TYR A 176 -6.63 -23.58 7.16
C TYR A 176 -7.93 -22.78 7.30
N LEU A 177 -8.78 -22.91 6.29
CA LEU A 177 -10.12 -22.35 6.28
C LEU A 177 -11.13 -23.48 6.17
N GLU A 178 -12.08 -23.49 7.09
CA GLU A 178 -13.30 -24.30 6.98
C GLU A 178 -14.39 -23.51 6.24
N ARG A 179 -15.47 -24.20 5.83
CA ARG A 179 -16.62 -23.54 5.20
C ARG A 179 -17.18 -22.46 6.14
N GLY A 180 -17.34 -21.24 5.62
CA GLY A 180 -17.82 -20.09 6.38
C GLY A 180 -16.73 -19.31 7.11
N ASP A 181 -15.48 -19.80 7.13
CA ASP A 181 -14.36 -19.03 7.66
C ASP A 181 -14.02 -17.86 6.74
N ARG A 182 -13.66 -16.74 7.36
CA ARG A 182 -13.26 -15.51 6.69
C ARG A 182 -11.96 -14.99 7.29
N ILE A 183 -11.12 -14.44 6.42
CA ILE A 183 -9.91 -13.70 6.82
C ILE A 183 -10.22 -12.21 6.65
N TYR A 184 -10.03 -11.46 7.73
CA TYR A 184 -10.09 -10.01 7.75
C TYR A 184 -8.69 -9.45 7.90
N VAL A 185 -8.47 -8.27 7.32
CA VAL A 185 -7.22 -7.53 7.43
C VAL A 185 -7.52 -6.15 8.00
N GLY A 186 -6.75 -5.74 8.99
CA GLY A 186 -6.82 -4.41 9.58
C GLY A 186 -5.44 -3.76 9.62
N VAL A 187 -5.42 -2.45 9.78
CA VAL A 187 -4.20 -1.68 10.06
C VAL A 187 -4.08 -1.49 11.57
N PHE A 188 -2.94 -1.87 12.14
CA PHE A 188 -2.61 -1.53 13.51
C PHE A 188 -2.15 -0.08 13.59
N ALA A 189 -2.99 0.75 14.19
CA ALA A 189 -2.78 2.17 14.37
C ALA A 189 -1.79 2.45 15.50
N GLU A 190 -0.67 3.12 15.20
CA GLU A 190 0.15 3.76 16.23
C GLU A 190 -0.45 5.13 16.59
N GLY A 191 -1.46 5.13 17.46
CA GLY A 191 -2.12 6.34 17.99
C GLY A 191 -3.57 6.55 17.54
N PRO A 192 -4.19 7.69 17.89
CA PRO A 192 -5.59 7.99 17.55
C PRO A 192 -5.77 8.00 16.03
N ASN A 193 -6.54 7.05 15.51
CA ASN A 193 -6.85 6.95 14.09
C ASN A 193 -8.35 6.99 13.89
N ILE A 194 -8.80 7.72 12.88
CA ILE A 194 -10.20 7.75 12.46
C ILE A 194 -10.46 6.45 11.69
N SER A 195 -11.51 5.71 12.05
CA SER A 195 -11.94 4.54 11.30
C SER A 195 -12.33 4.94 9.87
N GLY A 196 -11.80 4.26 8.86
CA GLY A 196 -12.10 4.55 7.47
C GLY A 196 -11.34 3.67 6.48
N TYR A 197 -11.79 3.66 5.23
CA TYR A 197 -11.06 3.06 4.13
C TYR A 197 -9.86 3.95 3.80
N ASN A 198 -8.64 3.44 3.98
CA ASN A 198 -7.46 4.13 3.50
C ASN A 198 -7.09 3.55 2.13
N PRO A 199 -7.38 4.23 1.01
CA PRO A 199 -6.98 3.78 -0.31
C PRO A 199 -5.45 3.68 -0.35
N GLY A 200 -4.90 2.53 -0.73
CA GLY A 200 -3.44 2.40 -0.75
C GLY A 200 -2.84 1.03 -0.55
N ALA A 201 -3.61 0.01 -0.17
CA ALA A 201 -3.10 -1.35 0.00
C ALA A 201 -4.01 -2.38 -0.66
N HIS A 202 -3.41 -3.36 -1.33
CA HIS A 202 -4.09 -4.50 -1.93
C HIS A 202 -3.54 -5.77 -1.31
N ILE A 203 -4.43 -6.66 -0.90
CA ILE A 203 -4.08 -7.96 -0.32
C ILE A 203 -4.36 -9.02 -1.37
N TYR A 204 -3.33 -9.76 -1.75
CA TYR A 204 -3.44 -10.93 -2.61
C TYR A 204 -3.26 -12.17 -1.75
N ALA A 205 -4.29 -13.01 -1.68
CA ALA A 205 -4.21 -14.31 -1.04
C ALA A 205 -4.36 -15.38 -2.12
N GLN A 206 -3.43 -16.36 -2.14
CA GLN A 206 -3.57 -17.55 -2.97
C GLN A 206 -3.64 -18.80 -2.09
N GLY A 207 -4.24 -19.82 -2.64
CA GLY A 207 -4.55 -21.04 -1.92
C GLY A 207 -5.24 -22.08 -2.80
N GLY A 208 -5.38 -23.28 -2.26
CA GLY A 208 -6.07 -24.40 -2.88
C GLY A 208 -7.25 -24.89 -2.05
N PHE A 209 -8.17 -25.58 -2.72
CA PHE A 209 -9.27 -26.31 -2.06
C PHE A 209 -8.85 -27.75 -1.76
N PHE A 210 -9.55 -28.38 -0.81
CA PHE A 210 -9.52 -29.82 -0.59
C PHE A 210 -10.77 -30.47 -1.19
#